data_AF-A0A655QGI7-F1
#
_entry.id   AF-A0A655QGI7-F1
#
_cell.length_a   1.000
_cell.length_b   1.000
_cell.length_c   1.000
_cell.angle_alpha   90.00
_cell.angle_beta   90.00
_cell.angle_gamma   90.00
#
_symmetry.space_group_name_H-M   'P 1'
#
loop_
_entity.id
_entity.type
_entity.pdbx_description
1 polymer ?
#
loop_
_entity_poly.entity_id
_entity_poly.type
_entity_poly.pdbx_seq_one_letter_code
_entity_poly.pdbx_strand_id
1 'polypeptide(L)' 'MLRNLHDIGIDYALTLQHWRDRFEQQLPKVRDLGYDERFIRMWRYYFCYCEGGFLARSISTVHMTFERD' A
#
# COMPACT_ATOMS: atom_id res chain seq x y z
N MET A 1 3.53 -20.77 21.41
CA MET A 1 2.73 -21.29 20.28
C MET A 1 2.07 -20.13 19.52
N LEU A 2 1.85 -20.27 18.19
CA LEU A 2 1.01 -19.33 17.44
C LEU A 2 -0.43 -19.45 17.94
N ARG A 3 -1.05 -18.32 18.28
CA ARG A 3 -2.42 -18.27 18.83
C ARG A 3 -3.43 -17.81 17.79
N ASN A 4 -3.14 -16.73 17.07
CA ASN A 4 -4.00 -16.21 16.00
C ASN A 4 -3.17 -15.75 14.80
N LEU A 5 -3.74 -15.94 13.61
CA LEU A 5 -3.28 -15.40 12.34
C LEU A 5 -4.48 -14.72 11.68
N HIS A 6 -4.43 -13.39 11.55
CA HIS A 6 -5.47 -12.62 10.89
C HIS A 6 -4.90 -11.99 9.61
N ASP A 7 -5.48 -12.34 8.47
CA ASP A 7 -5.13 -11.76 7.18
C ASP A 7 -5.90 -10.46 6.94
N ILE A 8 -5.15 -9.39 6.71
CA ILE A 8 -5.64 -8.03 6.42
C ILE A 8 -5.16 -7.54 5.04
N GLY A 9 -4.83 -8.45 4.12
CA GLY A 9 -4.28 -8.11 2.81
C GLY A 9 -5.23 -7.26 1.96
N ILE A 10 -6.53 -7.52 2.03
CA ILE A 10 -7.54 -6.70 1.32
C ILE A 10 -7.59 -5.27 1.88
N ASP A 11 -7.43 -5.09 3.19
CA ASP A 11 -7.37 -3.76 3.79
C ASP A 11 -6.12 -2.99 3.32
N TYR A 12 -5.04 -3.72 3.03
CA TYR A 12 -3.82 -3.12 2.48
C TYR A 12 -3.99 -2.65 1.03
N ALA A 13 -4.78 -3.38 0.21
CA ALA A 13 -5.17 -2.89 -1.11
C ALA A 13 -5.94 -1.56 -1.02
N LEU A 14 -6.94 -1.48 -0.13
CA LEU A 14 -7.70 -0.25 0.10
C LEU A 14 -6.82 0.89 0.63
N THR A 15 -5.83 0.56 1.46
CA THR A 15 -4.85 1.53 1.95
C THR A 15 -4.03 2.13 0.80
N LEU A 16 -3.53 1.31 -0.11
CA LEU A 16 -2.75 1.76 -1.28
C LEU A 16 -3.59 2.60 -2.24
N GLN A 17 -4.85 2.23 -2.46
CA GLN A 17 -5.81 3.05 -3.21
C GLN A 17 -5.94 4.45 -2.58
N HIS A 18 -6.22 4.51 -1.26
CA HIS A 18 -6.35 5.78 -0.55
C HIS A 18 -5.07 6.61 -0.53
N TRP A 19 -3.89 5.98 -0.53
CA TRP A 19 -2.62 6.68 -0.64
C TRP A 19 -2.41 7.26 -2.04
N ARG A 20 -2.73 6.50 -3.09
CA ARG A 20 -2.71 7.00 -4.47
C ARG A 20 -3.62 8.21 -4.61
N ASP A 21 -4.86 8.12 -4.16
CA ASP A 21 -5.83 9.20 -4.33
C ASP A 21 -5.37 10.48 -3.64
N ARG A 22 -4.80 10.38 -2.43
CA ARG A 22 -4.20 11.53 -1.73
C ARG A 22 -2.95 12.05 -2.43
N PHE A 23 -2.09 11.18 -2.96
CA PHE A 23 -0.90 11.58 -3.72
C PHE A 23 -1.29 12.37 -4.98
N GLU A 24 -2.26 11.87 -5.75
CA GLU A 24 -2.79 12.53 -6.95
C GLU A 24 -3.37 13.91 -6.63
N GLN A 25 -4.13 14.03 -5.54
CA GLN A 25 -4.68 15.32 -5.07
C GLN A 25 -3.61 16.32 -4.62
N GLN A 26 -2.43 15.85 -4.23
CA GLN A 26 -1.33 16.70 -3.75
C GLN A 26 -0.21 16.90 -4.79
N LEU A 27 -0.39 16.48 -6.05
CA LEU A 27 0.63 16.65 -7.08
C LEU A 27 1.15 18.09 -7.24
N PRO A 28 0.35 19.17 -7.07
CA PRO A 28 0.91 20.52 -7.05
C PRO A 28 2.02 20.69 -6.01
N LYS A 29 1.78 20.25 -4.77
CA LYS A 29 2.79 20.31 -3.69
C LYS A 29 3.97 19.38 -3.96
N VAL A 30 3.72 18.20 -4.52
CA VAL A 30 4.79 17.26 -4.90
C VAL A 30 5.73 17.91 -5.92
N ARG A 31 5.18 18.65 -6.90
CA ARG A 31 5.97 19.42 -7.87
C ARG A 31 6.69 20.60 -7.22
N ASP A 32 6.05 21.31 -6.29
CA ASP A 32 6.68 22.42 -5.54
C ASP A 32 7.86 21.95 -4.68
N LEU A 33 7.83 20.71 -4.21
CA LEU A 33 8.94 20.05 -3.51
C LEU A 33 10.12 19.66 -4.44
N GLY A 34 9.98 19.88 -5.76
CA GLY A 34 11.02 19.61 -6.75
C GLY A 34 11.00 18.20 -7.35
N TYR A 35 9.95 17.40 -7.10
CA TYR A 35 9.83 16.08 -7.70
C TYR A 35 9.29 16.17 -9.14
N ASP A 36 9.97 15.47 -10.04
CA ASP A 36 9.69 15.49 -11.47
C ASP A 36 8.58 14.49 -11.89
N GLU A 37 8.19 14.55 -13.15
CA GLU A 37 7.18 13.64 -13.71
C GLU A 37 7.64 12.16 -13.70
N ARG A 38 8.95 11.90 -13.72
CA ARG A 38 9.47 10.54 -13.61
C ARG A 38 9.16 9.97 -12.22
N PHE A 39 9.43 10.73 -11.17
CA PHE A 39 9.09 10.37 -9.79
C PHE A 39 7.58 10.16 -9.61
N ILE A 40 6.77 11.08 -10.14
CA ILE A 40 5.30 10.99 -10.05
C ILE A 40 4.78 9.71 -10.72
N ARG A 41 5.26 9.41 -11.94
CA ARG A 41 4.87 8.19 -12.66
C ARG A 41 5.32 6.92 -11.94
N MET A 42 6.51 6.94 -11.33
CA MET A 42 7.02 5.82 -10.54
C MET A 42 6.12 5.55 -9.33
N TRP A 43 5.72 6.59 -8.59
CA TRP A 43 4.83 6.43 -7.43
C TRP A 43 3.43 5.99 -7.81
N ARG A 44 2.87 6.54 -8.89
CA ARG A 44 1.59 6.06 -9.44
C ARG A 44 1.66 4.58 -9.80
N TYR A 45 2.75 4.16 -10.46
CA TYR A 45 2.99 2.75 -10.78
C TYR A 45 3.09 1.90 -9.51
N TYR A 46 3.87 2.33 -8.53
CA TYR A 46 4.04 1.63 -7.26
C TYR A 46 2.71 1.38 -6.56
N PHE A 47 1.87 2.40 -6.40
CA PHE A 47 0.58 2.25 -5.74
C PHE A 47 -0.33 1.25 -6.48
N CYS A 48 -0.50 1.41 -7.80
CA CYS A 48 -1.35 0.51 -8.58
C CYS A 48 -0.82 -0.93 -8.64
N TYR A 49 0.50 -1.09 -8.81
CA TYR A 49 1.14 -2.41 -8.88
C TYR A 49 0.98 -3.18 -7.57
N CYS A 50 1.27 -2.53 -6.44
CA CYS A 50 1.11 -3.14 -5.13
C CYS A 50 -0.37 -3.40 -4.81
N GLU A 51 -1.28 -2.45 -5.10
CA GLU A 51 -2.73 -2.63 -4.93
C GLU A 51 -3.19 -3.88 -5.68
N GLY A 52 -2.79 -4.02 -6.95
CA GLY A 52 -3.07 -5.21 -7.76
C GLY A 52 -2.50 -6.49 -7.15
N GLY A 53 -1.28 -6.46 -6.61
CA GLY A 53 -0.67 -7.61 -5.93
C GLY A 53 -1.47 -8.11 -4.72
N PHE A 54 -1.99 -7.18 -3.90
CA PHE A 54 -2.86 -7.50 -2.77
C PHE A 54 -4.25 -7.98 -3.23
N LEU A 55 -4.88 -7.31 -4.21
CA LEU A 55 -6.19 -7.72 -4.75
C LEU A 55 -6.13 -9.11 -5.40
N ALA A 56 -5.04 -9.41 -6.12
CA ALA A 56 -4.80 -10.71 -6.73
C ALA A 56 -4.35 -11.79 -5.74
N ARG A 57 -4.21 -11.45 -4.44
CA ARG A 57 -3.73 -12.35 -3.38
C ARG A 57 -2.37 -13.00 -3.69
N SER A 58 -1.56 -12.33 -4.51
CA SER A 58 -0.18 -12.76 -4.80
C SER A 58 0.77 -12.44 -3.63
N ILE A 59 0.36 -11.48 -2.81
CA ILE A 59 0.97 -11.10 -1.53
C ILE A 59 -0.12 -10.83 -0.50
N SER A 60 0.22 -10.84 0.79
CA SER A 60 -0.71 -10.50 1.87
C SER A 60 0.00 -9.83 3.05
N THR A 61 -0.78 -9.16 3.90
CA THR A 61 -0.36 -8.60 5.19
C THR A 61 -1.12 -9.32 6.28
N VAL A 62 -0.42 -9.77 7.33
CA VAL A 62 -1.02 -10.57 8.40
C VAL A 62 -0.64 -10.04 9.77
N HIS A 63 -1.58 -10.12 10.71
CA HIS A 63 -1.33 -9.97 12.13
C HIS A 63 -1.21 -11.35 12.78
N MET A 64 -0.06 -11.61 13.40
CA MET A 64 0.22 -12.85 14.12
C MET A 64 0.36 -12.57 15.61
N THR A 65 -0.32 -13.37 16.44
CA THR A 65 -0.17 -13.31 17.89
C THR A 65 0.41 -14.62 18.40
N PHE A 66 1.36 -14.53 19.32
CA PHE A 66 2.04 -15.68 19.92
C PHE A 66 1.84 -15.63 21.43
N GLU A 67 1.67 -16.80 22.03
CA GLU A 67 1.57 -16.98 23.48
C GLU A 67 2.65 -17.96 23.93
N ARG A 68 3.16 -17.78 25.14
CA ARG A 68 4.06 -18.75 25.76
C ARG A 68 3.27 -19.44 26.85
N ASP A 69 3.36 -20.77 26.89
CA ASP A 69 2.74 -21.58 27.95
C ASP A 69 3.20 -21.13 29.34
#